data_AF-A0A6J4MID4-F1
#
_entry.id   AF-A0A6J4MID4-F1
#
_cell.length_a   1.000
_cell.length_b   1.000
_cell.length_c   1.000
_cell.angle_alpha   90.00
_cell.angle_beta   90.00
_cell.angle_gamma   90.00
#
_symmetry.space_group_name_H-M   'P 1'
#
loop_
_entity.id
_entity.type
_entity.pdbx_description
1 polymer ?
#
loop_
_entity_poly.entity_id
_entity_poly.type
_entity_poly.pdbx_seq_one_letter_code
_entity_poly.pdbx_strand_id
1 'polypeptide(L)'
;MLLLLAAGCGGSPGAAPLPELRVALEQSRDNENRHLLQVVLTNDGQTPVEVVRLQLRAAGWTQVAPTARTDVVRPGRRLAFPVEYGTAVCGRDGASTVVVGHRTADGLREAELAVPDDDPLLPRLHRRECDLRALGEAVEVAFDDGSWRRRGDVASGRLVVRGTGDGAPVTVDAVEGTVVFTLRPGAALPVTATSGGAQVPVTVTASRCDAHALIESKRSYDFPYVARRGGGEPLSVTVRPGPRGVALLERLLADVCAP
;
A
#
# COMPACT_ATOMS: atom_id res chain seq x y z
N MET A 1 -79.26 4.65 8.57
CA MET A 1 -77.89 5.18 8.70
C MET A 1 -76.93 4.03 8.46
N LEU A 2 -76.51 3.85 7.21
CA LEU A 2 -75.66 2.74 6.76
C LEU A 2 -74.22 3.28 6.69
N LEU A 3 -73.32 2.81 7.55
CA LEU A 3 -71.89 3.13 7.47
C LEU A 3 -71.23 2.23 6.42
N LEU A 4 -70.74 2.82 5.33
CA LEU A 4 -69.76 2.18 4.44
C LEU A 4 -68.35 2.37 5.03
N LEU A 5 -67.70 1.27 5.37
CA LEU A 5 -66.26 1.22 5.67
C LEU A 5 -65.51 0.93 4.36
N ALA A 6 -64.78 1.92 3.86
CA ALA A 6 -63.85 1.74 2.74
C ALA A 6 -62.53 1.16 3.27
N ALA A 7 -62.24 -0.10 2.94
CA ALA A 7 -60.93 -0.71 3.15
C ALA A 7 -59.97 -0.23 2.05
N GLY A 8 -59.07 0.70 2.40
CA GLY A 8 -57.96 1.08 1.54
C GLY A 8 -56.84 0.04 1.62
N CYS A 9 -56.52 -0.60 0.49
CA CYS A 9 -55.32 -1.41 0.35
C CYS A 9 -54.10 -0.47 0.34
N GLY A 10 -53.44 -0.35 1.49
CA GLY A 10 -52.10 0.23 1.58
C GLY A 10 -51.09 -0.71 0.94
N GLY A 11 -50.75 -0.45 -0.34
CA GLY A 11 -49.60 -1.08 -0.96
C GLY A 11 -48.34 -0.55 -0.28
N SER A 12 -47.58 -1.44 0.36
CA SER A 12 -46.25 -1.12 0.87
C SER A 12 -45.41 -0.55 -0.28
N PRO A 13 -44.73 0.60 -0.12
CA PRO A 13 -43.83 1.10 -1.14
C PRO A 13 -42.76 0.03 -1.38
N GLY A 14 -42.77 -0.56 -2.58
CA GLY A 14 -41.78 -1.54 -2.99
C GLY A 14 -40.38 -0.95 -2.89
N ALA A 15 -39.42 -1.72 -2.39
CA ALA A 15 -38.03 -1.31 -2.37
C ALA A 15 -37.62 -0.90 -3.79
N ALA A 16 -37.08 0.30 -3.95
CA ALA A 16 -36.58 0.76 -5.23
C ALA A 16 -35.52 -0.24 -5.73
N PRO A 17 -35.53 -0.59 -7.03
CA PRO A 17 -34.56 -1.53 -7.57
C PRO A 17 -33.14 -1.01 -7.37
N LEU A 18 -32.22 -1.93 -7.05
CA LEU A 18 -30.80 -1.62 -6.91
C LEU A 18 -30.25 -1.14 -8.25
N PRO A 19 -29.27 -0.21 -8.25
CA PRO A 19 -28.60 0.17 -9.47
C PRO A 19 -27.84 -1.02 -10.06
N GLU A 20 -27.90 -1.19 -11.38
CA GLU A 20 -27.20 -2.26 -12.12
C GLU A 20 -25.72 -1.91 -12.27
N LEU A 21 -25.02 -1.86 -11.13
CA LEU A 21 -23.60 -1.60 -11.04
C LEU A 21 -22.84 -2.89 -10.76
N ARG A 22 -21.76 -3.10 -11.51
CA ARG A 22 -20.77 -4.14 -11.25
C ARG A 22 -19.50 -3.52 -10.68
N VAL A 23 -18.91 -4.22 -9.71
CA VAL A 23 -17.69 -3.82 -9.00
C VAL A 23 -16.51 -4.64 -9.48
N ALA A 24 -15.35 -4.00 -9.61
CA ALA A 24 -14.03 -4.64 -9.63
C ALA A 24 -13.05 -3.78 -8.82
N LEU A 25 -11.93 -4.36 -8.39
CA LEU A 25 -10.88 -3.62 -7.69
C LEU A 25 -9.59 -3.57 -8.52
N GLU A 26 -8.95 -2.41 -8.50
CA GLU A 26 -7.67 -2.22 -9.19
C GLU A 26 -6.71 -1.39 -8.32
N GLN A 27 -5.42 -1.45 -8.63
CA GLN A 27 -4.44 -0.55 -8.02
C GLN A 27 -3.36 -0.18 -9.02
N SER A 28 -3.23 1.12 -9.26
CA SER A 28 -2.09 1.68 -9.99
C SER A 28 -0.89 1.86 -9.06
N ARG A 29 0.32 1.99 -9.63
CA ARG A 29 1.55 2.26 -8.86
C ARG A 29 1.47 3.55 -8.03
N ASP A 30 0.82 4.59 -8.55
CA ASP A 30 0.63 5.85 -7.81
C ASP A 30 -0.24 5.64 -6.58
N ASN A 31 -1.33 4.86 -6.72
CA ASN A 31 -2.22 4.55 -5.61
C ASN A 31 -1.55 3.64 -4.58
N GLU A 32 -0.75 2.66 -5.01
CA GLU A 32 0.03 1.81 -4.10
C GLU A 32 0.92 2.65 -3.18
N ASN A 33 1.66 3.62 -3.73
CA ASN A 33 2.54 4.51 -2.96
C ASN A 33 1.78 5.39 -1.94
N ARG A 34 0.47 5.55 -2.12
CA ARG A 34 -0.40 6.39 -1.29
C ARG A 34 -1.34 5.58 -0.39
N HIS A 35 -1.20 4.25 -0.37
CA HIS A 35 -2.11 3.34 0.35
C HIS A 35 -3.57 3.50 -0.11
N LEU A 36 -3.76 3.60 -1.42
CA LEU A 36 -5.06 3.69 -2.07
C LEU A 36 -5.28 2.47 -2.96
N LEU A 37 -6.54 2.08 -3.14
CA LEU A 37 -6.97 1.20 -4.21
C LEU A 37 -8.09 1.89 -5.00
N GLN A 38 -8.47 1.32 -6.13
CA GLN A 38 -9.55 1.84 -6.96
C GLN A 38 -10.73 0.90 -6.90
N VAL A 39 -11.88 1.43 -6.47
CA VAL A 39 -13.18 0.80 -6.70
C VAL A 39 -13.58 1.16 -8.12
N VAL A 40 -13.74 0.16 -8.97
CA VAL A 40 -14.17 0.33 -10.35
C VAL A 40 -15.66 0.00 -10.41
N LEU A 41 -16.46 0.99 -10.79
CA LEU A 41 -17.89 0.79 -11.04
C LEU A 41 -18.13 0.78 -12.54
N THR A 42 -18.80 -0.27 -13.02
CA THR A 42 -19.34 -0.36 -14.38
C THR A 42 -20.86 -0.33 -14.29
N ASN A 43 -21.49 0.58 -15.03
CA ASN A 43 -22.95 0.65 -15.12
C ASN A 43 -23.41 -0.21 -16.30
N ASP A 44 -23.92 -1.40 -15.96
CA ASP A 44 -24.43 -2.37 -16.91
C ASP A 44 -25.93 -2.11 -17.24
N GLY A 45 -26.55 -1.14 -16.55
CA GLY A 45 -27.92 -0.71 -16.79
C GLY A 45 -28.09 0.42 -17.81
N GLN A 46 -29.34 0.87 -17.95
CA GLN A 46 -29.75 1.85 -18.97
C GLN A 46 -29.90 3.28 -18.45
N THR A 47 -29.80 3.50 -17.13
CA THR A 47 -29.95 4.82 -16.50
C THR A 47 -28.64 5.29 -15.87
N PRO A 48 -28.29 6.58 -15.92
CA PRO A 48 -27.12 7.11 -15.22
C PRO A 48 -27.27 6.95 -13.69
N VAL A 49 -26.17 6.60 -13.02
CA VAL A 49 -26.14 6.47 -11.56
C VAL A 49 -25.26 7.59 -10.99
N GLU A 50 -25.87 8.49 -10.22
CA GLU A 50 -25.13 9.52 -9.46
C GLU A 50 -24.62 8.91 -8.16
N VAL A 51 -23.30 8.67 -8.10
CA VAL A 51 -22.58 8.16 -6.94
C VAL A 51 -22.18 9.33 -6.05
N VAL A 52 -22.71 9.35 -4.83
CA VAL A 52 -22.46 10.43 -3.87
C VAL A 52 -21.58 10.00 -2.70
N ARG A 53 -21.34 8.70 -2.55
CA ARG A 53 -20.39 8.15 -1.58
C ARG A 53 -19.97 6.72 -1.93
N LEU A 54 -18.79 6.33 -1.49
CA LEU A 54 -18.25 4.98 -1.62
C LEU A 54 -17.60 4.54 -0.32
N GLN A 55 -17.81 3.28 0.06
CA GLN A 55 -17.09 2.65 1.18
C GLN A 55 -16.76 1.20 0.83
N LEU A 56 -15.49 0.82 0.92
CA LEU A 56 -15.09 -0.58 0.95
C LEU A 56 -15.31 -1.14 2.36
N ARG A 57 -15.99 -2.28 2.47
CA ARG A 57 -16.14 -3.04 3.70
C ARG A 57 -15.55 -4.43 3.48
N ALA A 58 -14.55 -4.79 4.26
CA ALA A 58 -13.87 -6.07 4.10
C ALA A 58 -13.43 -6.60 5.47
N ALA A 59 -13.79 -7.85 5.79
CA ALA A 59 -13.59 -8.41 7.13
C ALA A 59 -12.12 -8.48 7.57
N GLY A 60 -11.20 -8.69 6.62
CA GLY A 60 -9.75 -8.75 6.86
C GLY A 60 -9.05 -7.40 7.03
N TRP A 61 -9.80 -6.30 7.15
CA TRP A 61 -9.29 -4.94 7.14
C TRP A 61 -9.92 -4.10 8.25
N THR A 62 -9.17 -3.13 8.78
CA THR A 62 -9.79 -2.10 9.61
C THR A 62 -10.73 -1.24 8.76
N GLN A 63 -11.88 -0.85 9.33
CA GLN A 63 -12.87 -0.11 8.57
C GLN A 63 -12.43 1.36 8.40
N VAL A 64 -12.53 1.86 7.17
CA VAL A 64 -12.32 3.28 6.86
C VAL A 64 -13.67 3.96 6.62
N ALA A 65 -13.76 5.25 6.94
CA ALA A 65 -14.96 6.04 6.71
C ALA A 65 -15.31 6.14 5.21
N PRO A 66 -16.60 6.26 4.85
CA PRO A 66 -17.00 6.46 3.45
C PRO A 66 -16.36 7.72 2.84
N THR A 67 -15.93 7.63 1.59
CA THR A 67 -15.47 8.78 0.80
C THR A 67 -16.65 9.44 0.09
N ALA A 68 -16.84 10.75 0.28
CA ALA A 68 -17.84 11.53 -0.46
C ALA A 68 -17.49 11.59 -1.97
N ARG A 69 -18.51 11.59 -2.81
CA ARG A 69 -18.43 11.60 -4.28
C ARG A 69 -19.47 12.53 -4.87
N THR A 70 -19.31 12.88 -6.14
CA THR A 70 -20.28 13.68 -6.90
C THR A 70 -20.31 13.23 -8.37
N ASP A 71 -20.01 11.96 -8.59
CA ASP A 71 -19.68 11.42 -9.91
C ASP A 71 -20.89 10.73 -10.52
N VAL A 72 -21.03 10.80 -11.85
CA VAL A 72 -22.11 10.13 -12.57
C VAL A 72 -21.56 9.01 -13.45
N VAL A 73 -21.89 7.77 -13.12
CA VAL A 73 -21.57 6.60 -13.95
C VAL A 73 -22.68 6.43 -14.99
N ARG A 74 -22.41 6.87 -16.22
CA ARG A 74 -23.37 6.75 -17.33
C ARG A 74 -23.53 5.29 -17.79
N PRO A 75 -24.65 4.93 -18.46
CA PRO A 75 -24.86 3.61 -19.04
C PRO A 75 -23.69 3.14 -19.91
N GLY A 76 -23.27 1.89 -19.75
CA GLY A 76 -22.15 1.28 -20.47
C GLY A 76 -20.78 1.90 -20.16
N ARG A 77 -20.68 2.77 -19.14
CA ARG A 77 -19.44 3.41 -18.74
C ARG A 77 -18.87 2.79 -17.47
N ARG A 78 -17.55 2.89 -17.40
CA ARG A 78 -16.71 2.45 -16.30
C ARG A 78 -15.98 3.64 -15.72
N LEU A 79 -16.04 3.83 -14.40
CA LEU A 79 -15.27 4.84 -13.67
C LEU A 79 -14.50 4.17 -12.52
N ALA A 80 -13.28 4.63 -12.29
CA ALA A 80 -12.39 4.13 -11.24
C ALA A 80 -12.22 5.19 -10.15
N PHE A 81 -12.56 4.83 -8.92
CA PHE A 81 -12.60 5.72 -7.77
C PHE A 81 -11.48 5.37 -6.79
N PRO A 82 -10.43 6.20 -6.65
CA PRO A 82 -9.42 5.99 -5.63
C PRO A 82 -10.05 6.11 -4.24
N VAL A 83 -10.00 5.05 -3.45
CA VAL A 83 -10.49 4.98 -2.08
C VAL A 83 -9.35 4.55 -1.15
N GLU A 84 -9.40 5.08 0.07
CA GLU A 84 -8.60 4.57 1.17
C GLU A 84 -9.13 3.20 1.59
N TYR A 85 -8.22 2.33 2.04
CA TYR A 85 -8.55 1.07 2.67
C TYR A 85 -7.79 0.98 3.99
N GLY A 86 -8.30 0.18 4.94
CA GLY A 86 -7.70 0.11 6.26
C GLY A 86 -6.40 -0.67 6.28
N THR A 87 -5.89 -0.87 7.49
CA THR A 87 -4.78 -1.79 7.75
C THR A 87 -5.27 -3.23 7.79
N ALA A 88 -4.45 -4.16 7.28
CA ALA A 88 -4.73 -5.59 7.34
C ALA A 88 -4.87 -6.09 8.78
N VAL A 89 -5.95 -6.81 9.07
CA VAL A 89 -6.17 -7.58 10.29
C VAL A 89 -5.70 -9.01 10.02
N CYS A 90 -4.48 -9.35 10.44
CA CYS A 90 -3.87 -10.63 10.12
C CYS A 90 -4.56 -11.80 10.82
N GLY A 91 -4.70 -12.92 10.11
CA GLY A 91 -5.47 -14.07 10.58
C GLY A 91 -6.99 -13.92 10.45
N ARG A 92 -7.47 -12.84 9.84
CA ARG A 92 -8.88 -12.62 9.54
C ARG A 92 -9.09 -12.48 8.04
N ASP A 93 -10.03 -13.24 7.51
CA ASP A 93 -10.50 -13.17 6.13
C ASP A 93 -12.03 -13.08 6.10
N GLY A 94 -12.59 -12.99 4.89
CA GLY A 94 -14.03 -12.98 4.67
C GLY A 94 -14.45 -12.18 3.45
N ALA A 95 -15.76 -12.21 3.18
CA ALA A 95 -16.35 -11.50 2.06
C ALA A 95 -16.08 -9.98 2.13
N SER A 96 -16.00 -9.38 0.95
CA SER A 96 -15.80 -7.94 0.79
C SER A 96 -16.94 -7.34 -0.03
N THR A 97 -17.40 -6.17 0.38
CA THR A 97 -18.47 -5.45 -0.30
C THR A 97 -18.09 -3.99 -0.49
N VAL A 98 -18.62 -3.38 -1.54
CA VAL A 98 -18.57 -1.94 -1.76
C VAL A 98 -19.96 -1.39 -1.52
N VAL A 99 -20.08 -0.49 -0.54
CA VAL A 99 -21.31 0.25 -0.30
C VAL A 99 -21.28 1.52 -1.13
N VAL A 100 -22.18 1.58 -2.11
CA VAL A 100 -22.39 2.71 -3.01
C VAL A 100 -23.58 3.50 -2.50
N GLY A 101 -23.37 4.75 -2.08
CA GLY A 101 -24.50 5.65 -1.89
C GLY A 101 -24.80 6.37 -3.20
N HIS A 102 -26.05 6.35 -3.61
CA HIS A 102 -26.49 6.93 -4.87
C HIS A 102 -27.79 7.73 -4.72
N ARG A 103 -27.98 8.72 -5.58
CA ARG A 103 -29.20 9.54 -5.58
C ARG A 103 -30.29 8.87 -6.43
N THR A 104 -31.52 8.86 -5.93
CA THR A 104 -32.74 8.49 -6.65
C THR A 104 -33.76 9.62 -6.57
N ALA A 105 -34.89 9.47 -7.26
CA ALA A 105 -36.01 10.41 -7.16
C ALA A 105 -36.56 10.54 -5.72
N ASP A 106 -36.45 9.47 -4.92
CA ASP A 106 -36.92 9.41 -3.54
C ASP A 106 -35.84 9.84 -2.51
N GLY A 107 -34.67 10.31 -2.97
CA GLY A 107 -33.57 10.77 -2.12
C GLY A 107 -32.33 9.87 -2.17
N LEU A 108 -31.52 9.90 -1.10
CA LEU A 108 -30.29 9.13 -0.99
C LEU A 108 -30.59 7.67 -0.64
N ARG A 109 -30.01 6.73 -1.38
CA ARG A 109 -30.08 5.28 -1.13
C ARG A 109 -28.68 4.68 -1.07
N GLU A 110 -28.58 3.49 -0.48
CA GLU A 110 -27.36 2.69 -0.42
C GLU A 110 -27.58 1.36 -1.14
N ALA A 111 -26.60 0.97 -1.94
CA ALA A 111 -26.50 -0.35 -2.54
C ALA A 111 -25.22 -1.03 -2.02
N GLU A 112 -25.34 -2.27 -1.55
CA GLU A 112 -24.19 -3.08 -1.17
C GLU A 112 -23.89 -4.06 -2.30
N LEU A 113 -22.73 -3.88 -2.92
CA LEU A 113 -22.30 -4.64 -4.08
C LEU A 113 -21.19 -5.58 -3.64
N ALA A 114 -21.34 -6.88 -3.90
CA ALA A 114 -20.28 -7.84 -3.62
C ALA A 114 -19.06 -7.56 -4.50
N VAL A 115 -17.87 -7.61 -3.88
CA VAL A 115 -16.63 -7.75 -4.64
C VAL A 115 -16.56 -9.20 -5.12
N PRO A 116 -16.28 -9.47 -6.40
CA PRO A 116 -16.14 -10.85 -6.89
C PRO A 116 -15.12 -11.65 -6.07
N ASP A 117 -15.46 -12.90 -5.72
CA ASP A 117 -14.58 -13.76 -4.92
C ASP A 117 -13.26 -14.11 -5.64
N ASP A 118 -13.23 -13.99 -6.96
CA ASP A 118 -12.04 -14.19 -7.80
C ASP A 118 -11.19 -12.91 -7.98
N ASP A 119 -11.57 -11.78 -7.39
CA ASP A 119 -10.75 -10.56 -7.40
C ASP A 119 -9.47 -10.77 -6.55
N PRO A 120 -8.27 -10.73 -7.17
CA PRO A 120 -7.04 -11.09 -6.49
C PRO A 120 -6.47 -9.95 -5.63
N LEU A 121 -7.01 -8.73 -5.72
CA LEU A 121 -6.35 -7.55 -5.17
C LEU A 121 -6.32 -7.56 -3.65
N LEU A 122 -7.48 -7.70 -2.99
CA LEU A 122 -7.54 -7.68 -1.52
C LEU A 122 -6.77 -8.84 -0.89
N PRO A 123 -6.87 -10.10 -1.35
CA PRO A 123 -6.04 -11.18 -0.83
C PRO A 123 -4.54 -10.91 -0.97
N ARG A 124 -4.11 -10.35 -2.11
CA ARG A 124 -2.70 -9.99 -2.35
C ARG A 124 -2.21 -8.89 -1.40
N LEU A 125 -3.00 -7.82 -1.25
CA LEU A 125 -2.65 -6.70 -0.37
C LEU A 125 -2.63 -7.14 1.10
N HIS A 126 -3.62 -7.93 1.52
CA HIS A 126 -3.74 -8.45 2.89
C HIS A 126 -2.54 -9.32 3.24
N ARG A 127 -2.20 -10.28 2.37
CA ARG A 127 -1.00 -11.12 2.52
C ARG A 127 0.26 -10.28 2.64
N ARG A 128 0.47 -9.33 1.72
CA ARG A 128 1.65 -8.46 1.73
C ARG A 128 1.78 -7.67 3.04
N GLU A 129 0.71 -7.03 3.52
CA GLU A 129 0.76 -6.27 4.77
C GLU A 129 1.02 -7.15 5.98
N CYS A 130 0.44 -8.36 6.00
CA CYS A 130 0.68 -9.31 7.07
C CYS A 130 2.10 -9.88 7.06
N ASP A 131 2.64 -10.18 5.89
CA ASP A 131 4.02 -10.64 5.76
C ASP A 131 5.01 -9.52 6.14
N LEU A 132 4.75 -8.27 5.74
CA LEU A 132 5.56 -7.11 6.16
C LEU A 132 5.52 -6.90 7.68
N ARG A 133 4.35 -7.05 8.31
CA ARG A 133 4.22 -6.96 9.77
C ARG A 133 5.00 -8.08 10.46
N ALA A 134 4.79 -9.33 10.05
CA ALA A 134 5.48 -10.48 10.62
C ALA A 134 7.00 -10.43 10.42
N LEU A 135 7.46 -9.86 9.29
CA LEU A 135 8.87 -9.59 9.04
C LEU A 135 9.41 -8.53 10.00
N GLY A 136 8.73 -7.39 10.13
CA GLY A 136 9.14 -6.30 11.02
C GLY A 136 9.15 -6.68 12.51
N GLU A 137 8.29 -7.61 12.92
CA GLU A 137 8.32 -8.20 14.27
C GLU A 137 9.49 -9.16 14.49
N ALA A 138 10.00 -9.79 13.42
CA ALA A 138 11.03 -10.82 13.46
C ALA A 138 12.47 -10.30 13.24
N VAL A 139 12.63 -9.15 12.59
CA VAL A 139 13.94 -8.57 12.27
C VAL A 139 13.97 -7.07 12.44
N GLU A 140 15.05 -6.57 13.02
CA GLU A 140 15.46 -5.18 12.98
C GLU A 140 16.60 -5.02 11.96
N VAL A 141 16.41 -4.16 10.96
CA VAL A 141 17.42 -3.84 9.96
C VAL A 141 17.71 -2.34 10.02
N ALA A 142 18.94 -1.98 10.37
CA ALA A 142 19.33 -0.59 10.56
C ALA A 142 20.78 -0.35 10.13
N PHE A 143 21.10 0.85 9.67
CA PHE A 143 22.50 1.26 9.55
C PHE A 143 23.07 1.62 10.92
N ASP A 144 24.28 1.14 11.23
CA ASP A 144 25.05 1.63 12.37
C ASP A 144 25.51 3.07 12.07
N ASP A 145 24.84 4.05 12.67
CA ASP A 145 25.10 5.47 12.44
C ASP A 145 26.53 5.88 12.88
N GLY A 146 27.12 5.14 13.82
CA GLY A 146 28.51 5.33 14.26
C GLY A 146 29.56 4.80 13.29
N SER A 147 29.17 3.99 12.30
CA SER A 147 30.08 3.34 11.35
C SER A 147 30.41 4.18 10.12
N TRP A 148 29.65 5.24 9.83
CA TRP A 148 29.78 5.99 8.58
C TRP A 148 31.11 6.73 8.47
N ARG A 149 31.85 6.47 7.40
CA ARG A 149 33.11 7.13 7.05
C ARG A 149 33.10 7.47 5.56
N ARG A 150 33.91 8.44 5.14
CA ARG A 150 34.09 8.79 3.73
C ARG A 150 35.57 8.78 3.37
N ARG A 151 35.89 8.32 2.17
CA ARG A 151 37.22 8.42 1.55
C ARG A 151 37.04 8.78 0.08
N GLY A 152 37.43 10.00 -0.31
CA GLY A 152 37.13 10.53 -1.65
C GLY A 152 35.62 10.48 -1.91
N ASP A 153 35.23 9.90 -3.04
CA ASP A 153 33.83 9.87 -3.50
C ASP A 153 33.07 8.62 -3.03
N VAL A 154 33.64 7.88 -2.08
CA VAL A 154 33.04 6.68 -1.52
C VAL A 154 32.71 6.90 -0.05
N ALA A 155 31.44 6.77 0.29
CA ALA A 155 30.98 6.59 1.67
C ALA A 155 31.00 5.10 2.02
N SER A 156 31.36 4.77 3.25
CA SER A 156 31.31 3.42 3.79
C SER A 156 30.51 3.44 5.08
N GLY A 157 29.67 2.44 5.26
CA GLY A 157 28.83 2.26 6.44
C GLY A 157 28.64 0.78 6.73
N ARG A 158 27.73 0.48 7.64
CA ARG A 158 27.43 -0.90 8.04
C ARG A 158 25.94 -1.07 8.27
N LEU A 159 25.35 -2.02 7.58
CA LEU A 159 23.99 -2.49 7.85
C LEU A 159 24.05 -3.57 8.92
N VAL A 160 23.20 -3.46 9.94
CA VAL A 160 23.06 -4.42 11.04
C VAL A 160 21.70 -5.09 10.89
N VAL A 161 21.71 -6.42 10.81
CA VAL A 161 20.53 -7.27 10.66
C VAL A 161 20.38 -8.10 11.93
N ARG A 162 19.48 -7.69 12.82
CA ARG A 162 19.26 -8.32 14.12
C ARG A 162 17.95 -9.08 14.15
N GLY A 163 18.00 -10.37 14.46
CA GLY A 163 16.80 -11.17 14.72
C GLY A 163 16.27 -10.89 16.12
N THR A 164 14.95 -10.85 16.28
CA THR A 164 14.29 -10.48 17.56
C THR A 164 13.88 -11.67 18.44
N GLY A 165 14.02 -12.91 17.99
CA GLY A 165 13.69 -14.10 18.79
C GLY A 165 13.68 -15.43 18.02
N ASP A 166 13.08 -16.47 18.60
CA ASP A 166 13.08 -17.87 18.14
C ASP A 166 12.12 -18.16 16.97
N GLY A 167 11.79 -17.14 16.19
CA GLY A 167 10.91 -17.25 15.02
C GLY A 167 11.57 -17.94 13.82
N ALA A 168 10.82 -18.05 12.72
CA ALA A 168 11.38 -18.48 11.45
C ALA A 168 12.58 -17.59 11.07
N PRO A 169 13.68 -18.17 10.57
CA PRO A 169 14.90 -17.43 10.27
C PRO A 169 14.62 -16.35 9.24
N VAL A 170 15.19 -15.15 9.43
CA VAL A 170 15.08 -14.07 8.46
C VAL A 170 16.40 -13.93 7.71
N THR A 171 16.33 -13.82 6.38
CA THR A 171 17.47 -13.49 5.53
C THR A 171 17.28 -12.12 4.90
N VAL A 172 18.38 -11.40 4.70
CA VAL A 172 18.46 -10.26 3.79
C VAL A 172 19.18 -10.75 2.53
N ASP A 173 18.44 -10.80 1.43
CA ASP A 173 18.89 -11.38 0.16
C ASP A 173 19.57 -10.35 -0.75
N ALA A 174 19.14 -9.10 -0.65
CA ALA A 174 19.68 -8.01 -1.44
C ALA A 174 19.63 -6.70 -0.65
N VAL A 175 20.58 -5.80 -0.94
CA VAL A 175 20.53 -4.40 -0.53
C VAL A 175 20.82 -3.59 -1.79
N GLU A 176 19.99 -2.59 -2.05
CA GLU A 176 19.96 -1.86 -3.31
C GLU A 176 20.28 -0.38 -3.11
N GLY A 177 20.71 0.26 -4.20
CA GLY A 177 20.88 1.70 -4.26
C GLY A 177 19.55 2.44 -4.36
N THR A 178 19.62 3.76 -4.35
CA THR A 178 18.52 4.65 -4.72
C THR A 178 18.77 5.24 -6.11
N VAL A 179 17.87 6.09 -6.59
CA VAL A 179 18.04 6.78 -7.89
C VAL A 179 19.34 7.58 -7.94
N VAL A 180 19.76 8.16 -6.82
CA VAL A 180 20.94 9.05 -6.73
C VAL A 180 22.19 8.34 -6.24
N PHE A 181 22.04 7.25 -5.48
CA PHE A 181 23.15 6.53 -4.87
C PHE A 181 23.21 5.08 -5.34
N THR A 182 24.37 4.64 -5.80
CA THR A 182 24.67 3.22 -5.87
C THR A 182 25.14 2.74 -4.49
N LEU A 183 24.49 1.71 -3.96
CA LEU A 183 24.91 1.00 -2.76
C LEU A 183 25.43 -0.38 -3.16
N ARG A 184 26.59 -0.78 -2.64
CA ARG A 184 27.14 -2.14 -2.82
C ARG A 184 27.44 -2.79 -1.47
N PRO A 185 26.96 -4.03 -1.22
CA PRO A 185 27.36 -4.79 -0.05
C PRO A 185 28.82 -5.23 -0.19
N GLY A 186 29.57 -5.15 0.91
CA GLY A 186 30.95 -5.64 1.03
C GLY A 186 31.05 -7.10 1.48
N ALA A 187 29.92 -7.78 1.63
CA ALA A 187 29.81 -9.20 1.95
C ALA A 187 28.86 -9.89 0.95
N ALA A 188 29.00 -11.21 0.80
CA ALA A 188 28.06 -12.00 0.01
C ALA A 188 26.67 -12.00 0.69
N LEU A 189 25.63 -11.91 -0.12
CA LEU A 189 24.24 -12.09 0.29
C LEU A 189 23.72 -13.43 -0.26
N PRO A 190 22.77 -14.10 0.41
CA PRO A 190 22.00 -13.63 1.56
C PRO A 190 22.79 -13.64 2.87
N VAL A 191 22.42 -12.75 3.81
CA VAL A 191 22.85 -12.82 5.20
C VAL A 191 21.68 -13.21 6.09
N THR A 192 21.92 -14.14 7.02
CA THR A 192 20.91 -14.53 8.01
C THR A 192 20.97 -13.61 9.23
N ALA A 193 19.81 -13.13 9.67
CA ALA A 193 19.67 -12.35 10.89
C ALA A 193 20.14 -13.17 12.11
N THR A 194 20.84 -12.54 13.04
CA THR A 194 21.29 -13.16 14.30
C THR A 194 20.91 -12.28 15.47
N SER A 195 20.78 -12.86 16.67
CA SER A 195 20.50 -12.10 17.90
C SER A 195 21.60 -11.07 18.21
N GLY A 196 22.86 -11.39 17.88
CA GLY A 196 24.00 -10.47 18.01
C GLY A 196 24.04 -9.35 16.96
N GLY A 197 23.22 -9.44 15.90
CA GLY A 197 23.26 -8.53 14.76
C GLY A 197 24.31 -8.92 13.74
N ALA A 198 23.90 -9.53 12.64
CA ALA A 198 24.78 -9.78 11.51
C ALA A 198 25.16 -8.45 10.84
N GLN A 199 26.43 -8.29 10.50
CA GLN A 199 26.97 -7.04 10.00
C GLN A 199 27.30 -7.17 8.52
N VAL A 200 26.71 -6.31 7.70
CA VAL A 200 27.00 -6.19 6.27
C VAL A 200 27.67 -4.84 6.04
N PRO A 201 28.99 -4.79 5.82
CA PRO A 201 29.64 -3.58 5.35
C PRO A 201 28.99 -3.12 4.05
N VAL A 202 28.80 -1.81 3.88
CA VAL A 202 28.28 -1.25 2.63
C VAL A 202 29.18 -0.12 2.15
N THR A 203 29.22 0.05 0.83
CA THR A 203 29.79 1.23 0.19
C THR A 203 28.71 1.95 -0.59
N VAL A 204 28.76 3.29 -0.59
CA VAL A 204 27.78 4.14 -1.24
C VAL A 204 28.53 5.21 -2.05
N THR A 205 28.12 5.38 -3.31
CA THR A 205 28.65 6.41 -4.22
C THR A 205 27.51 7.19 -4.83
N ALA A 206 27.66 8.50 -4.99
CA ALA A 206 26.75 9.30 -5.82
C ALA A 206 26.92 8.86 -7.29
N SER A 207 25.88 8.29 -7.89
CA SER A 207 25.96 7.68 -9.23
C SER A 207 25.17 8.43 -10.30
N ARG A 208 24.27 9.33 -9.90
CA ARG A 208 23.52 10.20 -10.81
C ARG A 208 23.46 11.63 -10.29
N CYS A 209 24.18 12.51 -10.99
CA CYS A 209 24.25 13.95 -10.71
C CYS A 209 23.44 14.80 -11.69
N ASP A 210 22.70 14.18 -12.62
CA ASP A 210 21.88 14.93 -13.57
C ASP A 210 20.67 15.59 -12.86
N ALA A 211 20.28 16.77 -13.33
CA ALA A 211 19.23 17.57 -12.71
C ALA A 211 17.90 16.81 -12.57
N HIS A 212 17.57 15.94 -13.54
CA HIS A 212 16.36 15.14 -13.50
C HIS A 212 16.38 14.15 -12.32
N ALA A 213 17.47 13.39 -12.13
CA ALA A 213 17.63 12.50 -10.98
C ALA A 213 17.57 13.24 -9.63
N LEU A 214 18.21 14.41 -9.53
CA LEU A 214 18.28 15.16 -8.27
C LEU A 214 16.94 15.82 -7.89
N ILE A 215 16.22 16.39 -8.86
CA ILE A 215 14.94 17.09 -8.61
C ILE A 215 13.81 16.10 -8.31
N GLU A 216 13.79 14.93 -8.95
CA GLU A 216 12.70 13.96 -8.78
C GLU A 216 12.91 13.01 -7.59
N SER A 217 14.11 12.92 -7.03
CA SER A 217 14.41 12.03 -5.92
C SER A 217 13.88 12.56 -4.58
N LYS A 218 12.66 12.14 -4.23
CA LYS A 218 12.00 12.46 -2.94
C LYS A 218 12.42 11.55 -1.78
N ARG A 219 13.02 10.39 -2.07
CA ARG A 219 13.41 9.36 -1.08
C ARG A 219 14.88 8.93 -1.25
N SER A 220 15.77 9.90 -1.48
CA SER A 220 17.20 9.69 -1.79
C SER A 220 17.94 8.78 -0.80
N TYR A 221 17.50 8.74 0.46
CA TYR A 221 18.18 8.06 1.56
C TYR A 221 17.43 6.82 2.06
N ASP A 222 16.30 6.46 1.45
CA ASP A 222 15.54 5.26 1.84
C ASP A 222 16.00 4.09 0.95
N PHE A 223 17.07 3.42 1.36
CA PHE A 223 17.69 2.34 0.60
C PHE A 223 16.83 1.08 0.64
N PRO A 224 16.43 0.51 -0.51
CA PRO A 224 15.70 -0.74 -0.53
C PRO A 224 16.58 -1.91 -0.09
N TYR A 225 15.98 -2.89 0.57
CA TYR A 225 16.55 -4.21 0.78
C TYR A 225 15.46 -5.26 0.60
N VAL A 226 15.86 -6.44 0.14
CA VAL A 226 14.98 -7.60 -0.01
C VAL A 226 15.24 -8.53 1.16
N ALA A 227 14.19 -8.87 1.90
CA ALA A 227 14.27 -9.80 3.02
C ALA A 227 13.22 -10.90 2.90
N ARG A 228 13.55 -12.07 3.45
CA ARG A 228 12.67 -13.24 3.48
C ARG A 228 12.59 -13.80 4.89
N ARG A 229 11.40 -14.19 5.32
CA ARG A 229 11.17 -14.92 6.57
C ARG A 229 10.86 -16.39 6.27
N GLY A 230 11.71 -17.30 6.76
CA GLY A 230 11.63 -18.72 6.45
C GLY A 230 11.67 -18.99 4.95
N GLY A 231 10.78 -19.87 4.47
CA GLY A 231 10.57 -20.13 3.04
C GLY A 231 9.49 -19.26 2.38
N GLY A 232 9.12 -18.13 2.99
CA GLY A 232 8.10 -17.23 2.46
C GLY A 232 8.55 -16.43 1.22
N GLU A 233 7.67 -15.57 0.72
CA GLU A 233 7.98 -14.68 -0.40
C GLU A 233 9.01 -13.59 -0.01
N PRO A 234 9.88 -13.16 -0.92
CA PRO A 234 10.78 -12.03 -0.68
C PRO A 234 9.98 -10.73 -0.60
N LEU A 235 10.30 -9.90 0.38
CA LEU A 235 9.68 -8.60 0.60
C LEU A 235 10.71 -7.47 0.41
N SER A 236 10.35 -6.49 -0.41
CA SER A 236 11.11 -5.24 -0.51
C SER A 236 10.70 -4.29 0.60
N VAL A 237 11.67 -3.91 1.43
CA VAL A 237 11.54 -2.96 2.53
C VAL A 237 12.60 -1.87 2.36
N THR A 238 12.47 -0.75 3.05
CA THR A 238 13.46 0.34 3.00
C THR A 238 14.10 0.57 4.35
N VAL A 239 15.39 0.85 4.36
CA VAL A 239 16.16 1.25 5.54
C VAL A 239 16.80 2.61 5.30
N ARG A 240 16.73 3.48 6.30
CA ARG A 240 17.30 4.84 6.24
C ARG A 240 18.54 4.93 7.13
N PRO A 241 19.63 5.55 6.68
CA PRO A 241 20.74 5.90 7.55
C PRO A 241 20.27 6.81 8.69
N GLY A 242 20.97 6.75 9.82
CA GLY A 242 20.78 7.72 10.89
C GLY A 242 21.29 9.12 10.50
N PRO A 243 21.18 10.11 11.41
CA PRO A 243 21.53 11.49 11.13
C PRO A 243 22.97 11.69 10.63
N ARG A 244 23.95 10.95 11.17
CA ARG A 244 25.34 11.06 10.69
C ARG A 244 25.51 10.52 9.28
N GLY A 245 24.88 9.38 8.99
CA GLY A 245 24.86 8.79 7.66
C GLY A 245 24.23 9.73 6.63
N VAL A 246 23.04 10.28 6.94
CA VAL A 246 22.37 11.24 6.06
C VAL A 246 23.25 12.47 5.81
N ALA A 247 23.76 13.12 6.86
CA ALA A 247 24.60 14.31 6.71
C ALA A 247 25.90 14.03 5.93
N LEU A 248 26.46 12.82 6.04
CA LEU A 248 27.63 12.42 5.27
C LEU A 248 27.28 12.21 3.80
N LEU A 249 26.16 11.57 3.49
CA LEU A 249 25.70 11.34 2.11
C LEU A 249 25.25 12.65 1.43
N GLU A 250 24.66 13.58 2.17
CA GLU A 250 24.36 14.93 1.69
C GLU A 250 25.63 15.67 1.26
N ARG A 251 26.67 15.65 2.09
CA ARG A 251 27.98 16.22 1.75
C ARG A 251 28.64 15.50 0.57
N LEU A 252 28.54 14.17 0.52
CA LEU A 252 29.05 13.40 -0.61
C LEU A 252 28.36 13.85 -1.91
N LEU A 253 27.04 13.97 -1.91
CA LEU A 253 26.28 14.41 -3.07
C LEU A 253 26.65 15.84 -3.47
N ALA A 254 26.74 16.75 -2.50
CA ALA A 254 27.12 18.14 -2.74
C ALA A 254 28.52 18.27 -3.36
N ASP A 255 29.49 17.49 -2.87
CA ASP A 255 30.88 17.58 -3.36
C ASP A 255 31.07 16.88 -4.71
N VAL A 256 30.42 15.74 -4.94
CA VAL A 256 30.58 14.95 -6.16
C VAL A 256 29.73 15.50 -7.31
N CYS A 257 28.55 16.04 -7.00
CA CYS A 257 27.63 16.58 -8.00
C CYS A 257 27.68 18.12 -8.09
N ALA A 258 28.63 18.77 -7.40
CA ALA A 258 28.91 20.18 -7.65
C ALA A 258 29.31 20.38 -9.14
N PRO A 259 28.78 21.42 -9.80
CA PRO A 259 29.13 21.74 -11.19
C PRO A 259 30.59 22.17 -11.35
#